data_AF-A0A8T4TXL4-F1
#
_entry.id   AF-A0A8T4TXL4-F1
#
_cell.length_a   1.000
_cell.length_b   1.000
_cell.length_c   1.000
_cell.angle_alpha   90.00
_cell.angle_beta   90.00
_cell.angle_gamma   90.00
#
_symmetry.space_group_name_H-M   'P 1'
#
loop_
_entity.id
_entity.type
_entity.pdbx_description
1 polymer ?
#
loop_
_entity_poly.entity_id
_entity_poly.type
_entity_poly.pdbx_seq_one_letter_code
_entity_poly.pdbx_strand_id
1 'polypeptide(L)'
;GATEICNGVDDNCNGLTDENVINTFYYDGDGDRYGIANDYQTYAFGRYRALEAGDCNDNNANANPNAAEICDNVDNNCDGQTDENNVCGVGVDSDEDGFASFLYGGLDCNDNNSNINPDEEEICDNVDNNCNGQKDEGVTTTYYLDADEDGFGDVDATTEACSAPNGYVEDNNDCSDNNDDVKPGVAEICNLVDDNCNGTVNEGSVCVVPAAPTPAITQPTTQPPAQSEPVSTPSEPSNPVVTVPTGDVVVEEPATEELVVEIPEETAPAEKPAAVKGDFTEDGKVDYDDFFKFADYFGTNNEEYDLDNDGDVDYDDFFLFSDQFGTGIN
;
A
#
# COMPACT_ATOMS: atom_id res chain seq x y z
N GLY A 1 0.91 -67.30 13.53
CA GLY A 1 1.39 -66.25 12.64
C GLY A 1 2.60 -65.60 13.24
N ALA A 2 3.30 -64.77 12.47
CA ALA A 2 4.27 -63.83 13.03
C ALA A 2 3.58 -62.84 13.98
N THR A 3 4.34 -62.04 14.71
CA THR A 3 3.80 -60.87 15.41
C THR A 3 3.66 -59.75 14.39
N GLU A 4 2.51 -59.07 14.36
CA GLU A 4 2.33 -57.89 13.51
C GLU A 4 3.37 -56.81 13.83
N ILE A 5 3.89 -56.16 12.79
CA ILE A 5 4.67 -54.92 12.89
C ILE A 5 4.04 -53.89 11.95
N CYS A 6 3.95 -52.62 12.37
CA CYS A 6 3.24 -51.56 11.63
C CYS A 6 3.91 -51.27 10.27
N ASN A 7 3.60 -52.06 9.25
CA ASN A 7 4.22 -52.02 7.94
C ASN A 7 3.18 -52.06 6.79
N GLY A 8 1.88 -52.08 7.11
CA GLY A 8 0.79 -52.15 6.13
C GLY A 8 0.60 -53.54 5.51
N VAL A 9 1.19 -54.58 6.10
CA VAL A 9 1.12 -55.98 5.67
C VAL A 9 0.53 -56.80 6.81
N ASP A 10 -0.39 -57.71 6.47
CA ASP A 10 -0.87 -58.75 7.38
C ASP A 10 0.25 -59.79 7.57
N ASP A 11 1.14 -59.54 8.54
CA ASP A 11 2.35 -60.35 8.78
C ASP A 11 2.02 -61.75 9.34
N ASN A 12 0.85 -61.87 9.96
CA ASN A 12 0.40 -63.10 10.60
C ASN A 12 -0.66 -63.86 9.79
N CYS A 13 -1.06 -63.31 8.65
CA CYS A 13 -2.01 -63.82 7.66
C CYS A 13 -3.40 -64.14 8.24
N ASN A 14 -3.91 -63.37 9.19
CA ASN A 14 -5.23 -63.61 9.79
C ASN A 14 -6.38 -62.83 9.12
N GLY A 15 -6.09 -62.03 8.09
CA GLY A 15 -7.05 -61.23 7.35
C GLY A 15 -7.32 -59.85 7.94
N LEU A 16 -6.60 -59.46 8.99
CA LEU A 16 -6.52 -58.10 9.50
C LEU A 16 -5.09 -57.59 9.26
N THR A 17 -4.93 -56.29 9.06
CA THR A 17 -3.62 -55.67 8.80
C THR A 17 -3.22 -54.87 10.02
N ASP A 18 -2.00 -55.09 10.51
CA ASP A 18 -1.38 -54.38 11.63
C ASP A 18 -2.21 -54.42 12.95
N GLU A 19 -3.02 -55.46 13.17
CA GLU A 19 -3.88 -55.51 14.34
C GLU A 19 -3.09 -55.76 15.64
N ASN A 20 -3.52 -55.09 16.72
CA ASN A 20 -2.81 -55.06 18.00
C ASN A 20 -1.39 -54.46 17.92
N VAL A 21 -1.03 -53.78 16.83
CA VAL A 21 0.12 -52.86 16.79
C VAL A 21 -0.40 -51.47 17.09
N ILE A 22 -0.14 -50.98 18.31
CA ILE A 22 -0.63 -49.67 18.74
C ILE A 22 0.42 -48.63 18.37
N ASN A 23 0.36 -48.12 17.15
CA ASN A 23 0.94 -46.82 16.83
C ASN A 23 -0.21 -45.82 16.76
N THR A 24 -0.22 -44.87 17.69
CA THR A 24 -1.16 -43.73 17.65
C THR A 24 -0.55 -42.67 16.75
N PHE A 25 -1.25 -42.32 15.67
CA PHE A 25 -0.88 -41.23 14.78
C PHE A 25 -1.84 -40.07 15.00
N TYR A 26 -1.31 -38.88 15.20
CA TYR A 26 -2.10 -37.66 15.37
C TYR A 26 -2.26 -36.96 14.01
N TYR A 27 -3.38 -36.28 13.83
CA TYR A 27 -3.58 -35.39 12.69
C TYR A 27 -2.55 -34.27 12.77
N ASP A 28 -1.87 -34.02 11.65
CA ASP A 28 -0.78 -33.06 11.48
C ASP A 28 -1.11 -32.20 10.26
N GLY A 29 -1.75 -31.07 10.53
CA GLY A 29 -2.32 -30.14 9.58
C GLY A 29 -1.29 -29.26 8.87
N ASP A 30 -0.23 -28.88 9.57
CA ASP A 30 0.78 -27.91 9.15
C ASP A 30 2.16 -28.52 8.83
N GLY A 31 2.42 -29.76 9.21
CA GLY A 31 3.64 -30.50 8.89
C GLY A 31 4.78 -30.42 9.88
N ASP A 32 4.54 -29.98 11.11
CA ASP A 32 5.58 -29.86 12.15
C ASP A 32 5.88 -31.17 12.91
N ARG A 33 5.09 -32.23 12.63
CA ARG A 33 5.16 -33.60 13.20
C ARG A 33 4.58 -33.74 14.61
N TYR A 34 3.98 -32.68 15.14
CA TYR A 34 3.10 -32.71 16.29
C TYR A 34 1.65 -32.75 15.80
N GLY A 35 0.75 -33.15 16.68
CA GLY A 35 -0.66 -33.18 16.35
C GLY A 35 -1.54 -33.07 17.58
N ILE A 36 -2.81 -32.77 17.36
CA ILE A 36 -3.77 -32.53 18.43
C ILE A 36 -4.02 -33.83 19.20
N ALA A 37 -3.83 -33.81 20.52
CA ALA A 37 -3.88 -35.00 21.39
C ALA A 37 -5.21 -35.79 21.33
N ASN A 38 -6.31 -35.14 20.95
CA ASN A 38 -7.64 -35.75 20.85
C ASN A 38 -8.06 -36.10 19.42
N ASP A 39 -7.23 -35.81 18.41
CA ASP A 39 -7.47 -36.15 17.01
C ASP A 39 -6.42 -37.16 16.52
N TYR A 40 -6.70 -38.44 16.75
CA TYR A 40 -5.76 -39.53 16.44
C TYR A 40 -6.42 -40.73 15.77
N GLN A 41 -5.61 -41.49 15.04
CA GLN A 41 -5.95 -42.79 14.46
C GLN A 41 -4.90 -43.84 14.81
N THR A 42 -5.26 -45.12 14.68
CA THR A 42 -4.36 -46.25 14.99
C THR A 42 -3.60 -46.77 13.77
N TYR A 43 -3.72 -46.07 12.64
CA TYR A 43 -3.03 -46.39 11.39
C TYR A 43 -2.71 -45.08 10.67
N ALA A 44 -1.54 -45.03 10.02
CA ALA A 44 -1.11 -43.84 9.29
C ALA A 44 -1.88 -43.71 7.98
N PHE A 45 -2.69 -42.66 7.84
CA PHE A 45 -3.43 -42.39 6.61
C PHE A 45 -3.66 -40.89 6.42
N GLY A 46 -3.39 -40.39 5.22
CA GLY A 46 -3.55 -38.98 4.90
C GLY A 46 -2.64 -38.09 5.76
N ARG A 47 -3.24 -37.15 6.51
CA ARG A 47 -2.54 -36.23 7.42
C ARG A 47 -2.35 -36.79 8.83
N TYR A 48 -2.80 -38.03 9.12
CA TYR A 48 -2.46 -38.70 10.37
C TYR A 48 -1.05 -39.28 10.28
N ARG A 49 -0.05 -38.42 10.55
CA ARG A 49 1.38 -38.72 10.39
C ARG A 49 2.25 -38.26 11.56
N ALA A 50 1.74 -37.41 12.46
CA ALA A 50 2.45 -37.03 13.68
C ALA A 50 2.53 -38.22 14.65
N LEU A 51 3.71 -38.38 15.26
CA LEU A 51 3.96 -39.42 16.26
C LEU A 51 3.89 -38.87 17.69
N GLU A 52 3.97 -37.55 17.83
CA GLU A 52 3.91 -36.85 19.09
C GLU A 52 2.61 -36.04 19.16
N ALA A 53 2.01 -36.02 20.35
CA ALA A 53 0.85 -35.19 20.64
C ALA A 53 1.29 -33.84 21.22
N GLY A 54 0.34 -32.92 21.36
CA GLY A 54 0.51 -31.71 22.17
C GLY A 54 0.57 -30.42 21.36
N ASP A 55 0.34 -30.51 20.06
CA ASP A 55 0.09 -29.35 19.21
C ASP A 55 -1.20 -28.63 19.67
N CYS A 56 -1.06 -27.33 19.91
CA CYS A 56 -2.13 -26.44 20.33
C CYS A 56 -2.75 -25.66 19.15
N ASN A 57 -2.08 -25.59 17.99
CA ASN A 57 -2.60 -25.00 16.76
C ASN A 57 -2.04 -25.68 15.50
N ASP A 58 -2.78 -26.69 15.04
CA ASP A 58 -2.50 -27.55 13.88
C ASP A 58 -2.58 -26.85 12.50
N ASN A 59 -2.70 -25.52 12.48
CA ASN A 59 -2.51 -24.69 11.29
C ASN A 59 -1.24 -23.82 11.37
N ASN A 60 -0.44 -23.94 12.43
CA ASN A 60 0.74 -23.14 12.70
C ASN A 60 1.90 -24.04 13.12
N ALA A 61 2.81 -24.32 12.18
CA ALA A 61 3.98 -25.17 12.41
C ALA A 61 4.97 -24.65 13.48
N ASN A 62 4.79 -23.41 13.96
CA ASN A 62 5.55 -22.84 15.06
C ASN A 62 4.86 -23.03 16.42
N ALA A 63 3.71 -23.69 16.48
CA ALA A 63 2.91 -23.88 17.69
C ALA A 63 2.91 -25.36 18.12
N ASN A 64 4.02 -25.82 18.71
CA ASN A 64 4.17 -27.19 19.20
C ASN A 64 5.03 -27.29 20.48
N PRO A 65 4.93 -28.40 21.24
CA PRO A 65 5.62 -28.61 22.52
C PRO A 65 7.14 -28.34 22.59
N ASN A 66 7.81 -28.28 21.43
CA ASN A 66 9.24 -28.09 21.32
C ASN A 66 9.63 -26.78 20.62
N ALA A 67 8.66 -25.96 20.21
CA ALA A 67 8.96 -24.64 19.68
C ALA A 67 9.53 -23.75 20.80
N ALA A 68 10.33 -22.76 20.39
CA ALA A 68 10.69 -21.69 21.29
C ALA A 68 9.59 -20.62 21.24
N GLU A 69 9.29 -20.01 22.38
CA GLU A 69 8.46 -18.80 22.43
C GLU A 69 9.11 -17.70 21.57
N ILE A 70 8.26 -17.00 20.83
CA ILE A 70 8.57 -15.77 20.13
C ILE A 70 7.53 -14.74 20.54
N CYS A 71 7.89 -13.45 20.62
CA CYS A 71 6.97 -12.42 21.10
C CYS A 71 5.91 -12.10 20.02
N ASP A 72 4.88 -12.94 19.92
CA ASP A 72 3.83 -12.86 18.90
C ASP A 72 2.41 -13.05 19.47
N ASN A 73 2.25 -13.12 20.80
CA ASN A 73 1.01 -13.41 21.51
C ASN A 73 0.41 -14.79 21.17
N VAL A 74 1.22 -15.73 20.67
CA VAL A 74 0.86 -17.13 20.49
C VAL A 74 1.62 -17.96 21.51
N ASP A 75 0.94 -18.95 22.10
CA ASP A 75 1.60 -20.01 22.86
C ASP A 75 2.34 -20.92 21.88
N ASN A 76 3.60 -20.61 21.57
CA ASN A 76 4.35 -21.35 20.56
C ASN A 76 4.73 -22.74 21.07
N ASN A 77 5.08 -22.86 22.35
CA ASN A 77 5.55 -24.09 22.94
C ASN A 77 4.43 -24.94 23.56
N CYS A 78 3.18 -24.52 23.42
CA CYS A 78 1.97 -25.20 23.91
C CYS A 78 2.03 -25.58 25.41
N ASP A 79 2.70 -24.79 26.25
CA ASP A 79 2.79 -25.02 27.70
C ASP A 79 1.61 -24.41 28.48
N GLY A 80 0.75 -23.65 27.80
CA GLY A 80 -0.43 -22.99 28.35
C GLY A 80 -0.16 -21.59 28.88
N GLN A 81 1.03 -21.05 28.66
CA GLN A 81 1.37 -19.65 28.83
C GLN A 81 1.61 -19.02 27.45
N THR A 82 1.64 -17.69 27.39
CA THR A 82 1.86 -16.96 26.15
C THR A 82 3.05 -16.05 26.39
N ASP A 83 4.02 -16.10 25.49
CA ASP A 83 5.23 -15.27 25.51
C ASP A 83 6.00 -15.32 26.86
N GLU A 84 6.08 -16.49 27.51
CA GLU A 84 6.71 -16.61 28.82
C GLU A 84 8.25 -16.62 28.76
N ASN A 85 8.89 -16.85 29.92
CA ASN A 85 10.35 -16.79 30.07
C ASN A 85 10.99 -15.46 29.66
N ASN A 86 10.18 -14.38 29.68
CA ASN A 86 10.62 -13.02 29.36
C ASN A 86 11.08 -12.88 27.91
N VAL A 87 10.47 -13.65 26.99
CA VAL A 87 10.75 -13.57 25.55
C VAL A 87 10.48 -12.18 24.99
N CYS A 88 9.43 -11.51 25.48
CA CYS A 88 9.14 -10.12 25.13
C CYS A 88 10.01 -9.07 25.86
N GLY A 89 11.09 -9.45 26.59
CA GLY A 89 11.76 -8.45 27.44
C GLY A 89 12.98 -8.89 28.25
N VAL A 90 13.95 -9.57 27.66
CA VAL A 90 15.35 -9.55 28.18
C VAL A 90 16.20 -8.43 27.57
N GLY A 91 15.59 -7.55 26.77
CA GLY A 91 16.20 -6.29 26.34
C GLY A 91 16.45 -5.35 27.52
N VAL A 92 17.40 -4.44 27.34
CA VAL A 92 17.44 -3.26 28.21
C VAL A 92 16.14 -2.48 27.98
N ASP A 93 15.49 -2.11 29.06
CA ASP A 93 14.45 -1.08 29.14
C ASP A 93 15.18 0.13 29.74
N SER A 94 15.59 1.07 28.89
CA SER A 94 16.52 2.14 29.30
C SER A 94 15.80 3.37 29.88
N ASP A 95 14.51 3.54 29.61
CA ASP A 95 13.70 4.65 30.10
C ASP A 95 12.66 4.26 31.18
N GLU A 96 12.59 2.98 31.51
CA GLU A 96 11.79 2.38 32.60
C GLU A 96 10.27 2.51 32.39
N ASP A 97 9.80 2.47 31.14
CA ASP A 97 8.37 2.54 30.81
C ASP A 97 7.66 1.18 30.80
N GLY A 98 8.43 0.10 30.90
CA GLY A 98 7.93 -1.28 30.94
C GLY A 98 7.96 -2.00 29.59
N PHE A 99 8.39 -1.33 28.53
CA PHE A 99 8.66 -1.91 27.22
C PHE A 99 10.16 -1.94 26.97
N ALA A 100 10.66 -3.06 26.43
CA ALA A 100 12.07 -3.18 26.08
C ALA A 100 12.29 -2.80 24.62
N SER A 101 13.50 -2.33 24.31
CA SER A 101 13.90 -1.98 22.94
C SER A 101 13.59 -3.06 21.89
N PHE A 102 13.04 -2.63 20.75
CA PHE A 102 12.84 -3.43 19.55
C PHE A 102 14.10 -4.15 19.08
N LEU A 103 15.28 -3.53 19.25
CA LEU A 103 16.57 -4.12 18.87
C LEU A 103 16.88 -5.43 19.59
N TYR A 104 16.29 -5.63 20.78
CA TYR A 104 16.47 -6.82 21.61
C TYR A 104 15.20 -7.67 21.73
N GLY A 105 14.27 -7.52 20.78
CA GLY A 105 13.05 -8.32 20.71
C GLY A 105 11.92 -7.85 21.63
N GLY A 106 12.02 -6.63 22.17
CA GLY A 106 10.87 -5.98 22.80
C GLY A 106 10.02 -5.21 21.78
N LEU A 107 9.03 -4.46 22.26
CA LEU A 107 8.06 -3.74 21.42
C LEU A 107 8.29 -2.23 21.38
N ASP A 108 9.30 -1.73 22.09
CA ASP A 108 9.59 -0.30 22.17
C ASP A 108 10.45 0.16 20.97
N CYS A 109 9.88 1.04 20.15
CA CYS A 109 10.56 1.65 19.01
C CYS A 109 11.54 2.78 19.42
N ASN A 110 11.48 3.30 20.63
CA ASN A 110 12.45 4.22 21.21
C ASN A 110 12.65 4.05 22.74
N ASP A 111 13.47 3.06 23.08
CA ASP A 111 13.95 2.70 24.43
C ASP A 111 14.61 3.80 25.29
N ASN A 112 14.77 5.01 24.76
CA ASN A 112 15.30 6.16 25.51
C ASN A 112 14.23 7.23 25.78
N ASN A 113 12.98 6.99 25.40
CA ASN A 113 11.87 7.91 25.59
C ASN A 113 10.57 7.19 25.96
N SER A 114 10.25 7.24 27.25
CA SER A 114 9.06 6.63 27.87
C SER A 114 7.69 7.14 27.38
N ASN A 115 7.65 8.02 26.37
CA ASN A 115 6.43 8.51 25.72
C ASN A 115 6.34 8.03 24.26
N ILE A 116 7.17 7.04 23.89
CA ILE A 116 7.17 6.38 22.60
C ILE A 116 7.21 4.89 22.90
N ASN A 117 6.04 4.26 23.02
CA ASN A 117 5.90 2.84 23.30
C ASN A 117 4.49 2.35 22.90
N PRO A 118 4.26 1.03 22.79
CA PRO A 118 2.99 0.47 22.34
C PRO A 118 1.70 0.90 23.05
N ASP A 119 1.80 1.39 24.28
CA ASP A 119 0.65 1.78 25.10
C ASP A 119 0.33 3.29 25.02
N GLU A 120 1.15 4.09 24.32
CA GLU A 120 0.93 5.53 24.17
C GLU A 120 -0.14 5.86 23.13
N GLU A 121 -0.74 7.05 23.28
CA GLU A 121 -1.62 7.62 22.25
C GLU A 121 -0.79 8.40 21.23
N GLU A 122 -1.21 8.38 19.95
CA GLU A 122 -0.56 9.20 18.92
C GLU A 122 -0.65 10.69 19.23
N ILE A 123 0.45 11.39 18.94
CA ILE A 123 0.53 12.83 18.99
C ILE A 123 0.98 13.30 17.62
N CYS A 124 0.35 14.35 17.09
CA CYS A 124 0.70 14.86 15.78
C CYS A 124 2.05 15.61 15.80
N ASP A 125 3.16 14.87 15.78
CA ASP A 125 4.53 15.35 15.88
C ASP A 125 5.51 14.71 14.86
N ASN A 126 5.00 13.90 13.93
CA ASN A 126 5.75 13.11 12.94
C ASN A 126 6.60 11.97 13.51
N VAL A 127 6.32 11.57 14.74
CA VAL A 127 6.84 10.37 15.39
C VAL A 127 5.72 9.32 15.43
N ASP A 128 6.12 8.05 15.44
CA ASP A 128 5.23 6.93 15.74
C ASP A 128 5.28 6.77 17.26
N ASN A 129 4.30 7.32 17.98
CA ASN A 129 4.32 7.33 19.44
C ASN A 129 3.90 5.98 20.02
N ASN A 130 3.02 5.26 19.33
CA ASN A 130 2.48 3.98 19.77
C ASN A 130 3.19 2.77 19.16
N CYS A 131 4.30 2.98 18.46
CA CYS A 131 5.15 1.96 17.84
C CYS A 131 4.39 0.96 16.93
N ASN A 132 3.32 1.38 16.26
CA ASN A 132 2.53 0.50 15.39
C ASN A 132 2.98 0.51 13.91
N GLY A 133 3.98 1.31 13.58
CA GLY A 133 4.54 1.47 12.23
C GLY A 133 3.86 2.54 11.39
N GLN A 134 2.90 3.27 11.94
CA GLN A 134 2.27 4.44 11.34
C GLN A 134 2.66 5.69 12.14
N LYS A 135 2.56 6.85 11.52
CA LYS A 135 2.90 8.13 12.17
C LYS A 135 1.68 9.00 12.16
N ASP A 136 1.38 9.63 13.29
CA ASP A 136 0.31 10.61 13.45
C ASP A 136 -1.08 10.06 13.03
N GLU A 137 -1.29 8.75 13.03
CA GLU A 137 -2.55 8.18 12.57
C GLU A 137 -3.71 8.51 13.51
N GLY A 138 -4.85 8.90 12.92
CA GLY A 138 -6.04 9.28 13.67
C GLY A 138 -5.94 10.64 14.39
N VAL A 139 -4.80 11.34 14.30
CA VAL A 139 -4.61 12.68 14.88
C VAL A 139 -4.32 13.78 13.86
N THR A 140 -4.20 13.42 12.57
CA THR A 140 -4.10 14.38 11.46
C THR A 140 -5.43 15.08 11.17
N THR A 141 -5.34 16.24 10.52
CA THR A 141 -6.48 16.97 9.96
C THR A 141 -6.42 16.90 8.43
N THR A 142 -7.57 16.71 7.78
CA THR A 142 -7.67 16.78 6.33
C THR A 142 -7.65 18.24 5.88
N TYR A 143 -6.73 18.57 5.00
CA TYR A 143 -6.64 19.86 4.32
C TYR A 143 -6.90 19.71 2.82
N TYR A 144 -7.33 20.78 2.19
CA TYR A 144 -7.81 20.87 0.80
C TYR A 144 -6.95 21.85 0.03
N LEU A 145 -6.58 21.52 -1.21
CA LEU A 145 -5.73 22.36 -2.04
C LEU A 145 -6.46 23.66 -2.38
N ASP A 146 -5.87 24.80 -2.00
CA ASP A 146 -6.31 26.15 -2.34
C ASP A 146 -5.48 26.64 -3.53
N ALA A 147 -5.95 26.36 -4.74
CA ALA A 147 -5.18 26.53 -5.96
C ALA A 147 -5.19 27.97 -6.51
N ASP A 148 -6.19 28.77 -6.15
CA ASP A 148 -6.30 30.19 -6.51
C ASP A 148 -6.04 31.16 -5.34
N GLU A 149 -5.72 30.62 -4.16
CA GLU A 149 -5.27 31.32 -2.96
C GLU A 149 -6.34 32.21 -2.30
N ASP A 150 -7.60 31.76 -2.32
CA ASP A 150 -8.75 32.52 -1.86
C ASP A 150 -9.24 32.16 -0.43
N GLY A 151 -8.68 31.07 0.13
CA GLY A 151 -8.99 30.56 1.46
C GLY A 151 -9.93 29.36 1.51
N PHE A 152 -10.45 28.90 0.37
CA PHE A 152 -11.29 27.71 0.23
C PHE A 152 -10.58 26.70 -0.67
N GLY A 153 -10.69 25.41 -0.35
CA GLY A 153 -9.96 24.37 -1.08
C GLY A 153 -10.87 23.36 -1.78
N ASP A 154 -10.28 22.69 -2.76
CA ASP A 154 -10.90 21.66 -3.57
C ASP A 154 -11.16 20.37 -2.75
N VAL A 155 -12.43 19.95 -2.67
CA VAL A 155 -12.86 18.73 -1.97
C VAL A 155 -12.27 17.44 -2.54
N ASP A 156 -11.91 17.44 -3.83
CA ASP A 156 -11.34 16.29 -4.53
C ASP A 156 -9.80 16.25 -4.44
N ALA A 157 -9.16 17.34 -3.99
CA ALA A 157 -7.71 17.44 -3.81
C ALA A 157 -7.32 17.64 -2.33
N THR A 158 -7.17 16.53 -1.61
CA THR A 158 -6.93 16.52 -0.17
C THR A 158 -5.55 16.00 0.23
N THR A 159 -5.12 16.38 1.43
CA THR A 159 -3.95 15.82 2.12
C THR A 159 -4.22 15.78 3.63
N GLU A 160 -3.64 14.82 4.34
CA GLU A 160 -3.68 14.77 5.80
C GLU A 160 -2.37 15.32 6.38
N ALA A 161 -2.47 16.18 7.40
CA ALA A 161 -1.30 16.75 8.08
C ALA A 161 -1.65 17.23 9.49
N CYS A 162 -0.63 17.50 10.32
CA CYS A 162 -0.80 18.13 11.64
C CYS A 162 -1.13 19.62 11.58
N SER A 163 -0.78 20.25 10.46
CA SER A 163 -1.00 21.67 10.21
C SER A 163 -1.12 21.90 8.72
N ALA A 164 -1.87 22.93 8.31
CA ALA A 164 -2.13 23.26 6.91
C ALA A 164 -0.83 23.32 6.10
N PRO A 165 -0.63 22.42 5.12
CA PRO A 165 0.50 22.50 4.21
C PRO A 165 0.44 23.77 3.36
N ASN A 166 1.57 24.14 2.74
CA ASN A 166 1.60 25.32 1.89
C ASN A 166 0.68 25.12 0.67
N GLY A 167 -0.24 26.07 0.44
CA GLY A 167 -1.25 25.99 -0.61
C GLY A 167 -2.45 25.11 -0.24
N TYR A 168 -2.64 24.78 1.04
CA TYR A 168 -3.78 24.01 1.51
C TYR A 168 -4.50 24.74 2.66
N VAL A 169 -5.81 24.53 2.76
CA VAL A 169 -6.70 25.13 3.76
C VAL A 169 -7.63 24.06 4.36
N GLU A 170 -8.23 24.33 5.52
CA GLU A 170 -9.15 23.38 6.17
C GLU A 170 -10.58 23.47 5.62
N ASP A 171 -10.94 24.63 5.07
CA ASP A 171 -12.28 24.89 4.53
C ASP A 171 -12.40 24.38 3.09
N ASN A 172 -13.38 23.52 2.83
CA ASN A 172 -13.59 22.85 1.53
C ASN A 172 -14.81 23.38 0.77
N ASN A 173 -15.28 24.57 1.11
CA ASN A 173 -16.49 25.13 0.54
C ASN A 173 -16.29 25.86 -0.79
N ASP A 174 -15.21 25.55 -1.53
CA ASP A 174 -14.96 26.14 -2.85
C ASP A 174 -15.88 25.53 -3.93
N CYS A 175 -16.39 26.37 -4.83
CA CYS A 175 -17.11 25.95 -6.02
C CYS A 175 -16.34 26.20 -7.32
N SER A 176 -15.15 26.81 -7.26
CA SER A 176 -14.30 27.11 -8.40
C SER A 176 -12.81 27.23 -8.03
N ASP A 177 -12.09 26.10 -8.03
CA ASP A 177 -10.66 25.98 -7.64
C ASP A 177 -9.64 26.68 -8.57
N ASN A 178 -10.08 27.58 -9.44
CA ASN A 178 -9.23 28.30 -10.39
C ASN A 178 -9.56 29.78 -10.53
N ASN A 179 -10.47 30.29 -9.71
CA ASN A 179 -10.96 31.64 -9.78
C ASN A 179 -11.26 32.19 -8.39
N ASP A 180 -10.28 32.93 -7.86
CA ASP A 180 -10.32 33.56 -6.55
C ASP A 180 -11.49 34.51 -6.33
N ASP A 181 -12.19 34.94 -7.38
CA ASP A 181 -13.39 35.77 -7.28
C ASP A 181 -14.68 34.96 -7.01
N VAL A 182 -14.66 33.63 -7.12
CA VAL A 182 -15.84 32.73 -7.01
C VAL A 182 -15.72 31.86 -5.76
N LYS A 183 -16.24 32.35 -4.64
CA LYS A 183 -16.11 31.71 -3.31
C LYS A 183 -17.22 32.06 -2.33
N PRO A 184 -17.41 31.29 -1.26
CA PRO A 184 -18.44 31.57 -0.26
C PRO A 184 -18.43 33.01 0.27
N GLY A 185 -19.60 33.66 0.19
CA GLY A 185 -19.84 34.96 0.82
C GLY A 185 -19.46 36.19 -0.01
N VAL A 186 -19.06 36.03 -1.28
CA VAL A 186 -18.93 37.17 -2.20
C VAL A 186 -20.30 37.65 -2.72
N ALA A 187 -20.31 38.80 -3.41
CA ALA A 187 -21.52 39.35 -4.00
C ALA A 187 -21.66 38.91 -5.46
N GLU A 188 -22.83 38.41 -5.83
CA GLU A 188 -23.15 37.99 -7.19
C GLU A 188 -22.98 39.11 -8.22
N ILE A 189 -22.29 38.79 -9.32
CA ILE A 189 -22.22 39.61 -10.52
C ILE A 189 -23.03 38.96 -11.64
N CYS A 190 -23.51 39.77 -12.58
CA CYS A 190 -24.41 39.26 -13.63
C CYS A 190 -23.61 38.55 -14.75
N ASN A 191 -23.06 37.37 -14.48
CA ASN A 191 -22.17 36.60 -15.36
C ASN A 191 -22.64 35.14 -15.63
N LEU A 192 -23.80 34.72 -15.09
CA LEU A 192 -24.29 33.33 -15.16
C LEU A 192 -23.44 32.29 -14.40
N VAL A 193 -22.52 32.74 -13.54
CA VAL A 193 -21.82 31.95 -12.54
C VAL A 193 -22.55 32.11 -11.20
N ASP A 194 -22.36 31.15 -10.29
CA ASP A 194 -22.74 31.26 -8.87
C ASP A 194 -21.48 31.73 -8.17
N ASP A 195 -21.30 33.04 -8.05
CA ASP A 195 -20.04 33.61 -7.57
C ASP A 195 -19.85 33.33 -6.08
N ASN A 196 -20.94 33.16 -5.31
CA ASN A 196 -20.87 32.98 -3.87
C ASN A 196 -21.12 31.55 -3.37
N CYS A 197 -21.13 30.58 -4.28
CA CYS A 197 -21.25 29.16 -4.00
C CYS A 197 -22.48 28.79 -3.17
N ASN A 198 -23.61 29.50 -3.33
CA ASN A 198 -24.84 29.24 -2.56
C ASN A 198 -25.84 28.31 -3.26
N GLY A 199 -25.51 27.85 -4.46
CA GLY A 199 -26.32 26.98 -5.31
C GLY A 199 -27.27 27.73 -6.24
N THR A 200 -27.19 29.06 -6.34
CA THR A 200 -28.05 29.86 -7.22
C THR A 200 -27.29 30.97 -7.93
N VAL A 201 -27.49 31.05 -9.26
CA VAL A 201 -26.79 32.03 -10.11
C VAL A 201 -27.50 33.39 -10.13
N ASN A 202 -26.73 34.48 -10.02
CA ASN A 202 -27.16 35.88 -10.19
C ASN A 202 -28.33 36.31 -9.28
N GLU A 203 -28.39 35.80 -8.05
CA GLU A 203 -29.36 36.26 -7.07
C GLU A 203 -28.99 37.65 -6.54
N GLY A 204 -29.98 38.48 -6.24
CA GLY A 204 -29.76 39.86 -5.77
C GLY A 204 -29.16 40.84 -6.80
N SER A 205 -28.50 40.38 -7.86
CA SER A 205 -27.96 41.21 -8.93
C SER A 205 -29.09 41.72 -9.80
N VAL A 206 -29.17 43.05 -9.99
CA VAL A 206 -30.06 43.66 -10.98
C VAL A 206 -29.46 43.41 -12.35
N CYS A 207 -29.62 42.18 -12.86
CA CYS A 207 -29.44 41.85 -14.25
C CYS A 207 -30.48 42.64 -15.05
N VAL A 208 -30.14 43.87 -15.43
CA VAL A 208 -30.77 44.51 -16.58
C VAL A 208 -30.29 43.77 -17.81
N VAL A 209 -30.85 42.58 -18.04
CA VAL A 209 -30.95 42.06 -19.40
C VAL A 209 -31.65 43.17 -20.19
N PRO A 210 -30.99 43.84 -21.17
CA PRO A 210 -31.71 44.74 -22.04
C PRO A 210 -32.79 43.89 -22.70
N ALA A 211 -34.04 44.15 -22.33
CA ALA A 211 -35.19 43.44 -22.85
C ALA A 211 -35.05 43.39 -24.38
N ALA A 212 -34.94 42.17 -24.92
CA ALA A 212 -34.95 41.98 -26.36
C ALA A 212 -36.14 42.78 -26.93
N PRO A 213 -35.93 43.65 -27.93
CA PRO A 213 -37.00 44.49 -28.45
C PRO A 213 -38.13 43.58 -28.91
N THR A 214 -39.27 43.71 -28.23
CA THR A 214 -40.47 42.93 -28.50
C THR A 214 -40.85 43.16 -29.96
N PRO A 215 -40.94 42.13 -30.82
CA PRO A 215 -41.46 42.33 -32.17
C PRO A 215 -42.92 42.75 -32.05
N ALA A 216 -43.23 43.94 -32.56
CA ALA A 216 -44.59 44.47 -32.62
C ALA A 216 -45.46 43.56 -33.52
N ILE A 217 -46.25 42.68 -32.89
CA ILE A 217 -47.24 41.87 -33.59
C ILE A 217 -48.46 42.73 -33.87
N THR A 218 -48.67 43.04 -35.14
CA THR A 218 -49.97 43.51 -35.66
C THR A 218 -50.89 42.31 -35.84
N GLN A 219 -52.04 42.32 -35.17
CA GLN A 219 -53.15 41.39 -35.47
C GLN A 219 -53.72 41.66 -36.88
N PRO A 220 -54.31 40.64 -37.54
CA PRO A 220 -55.78 40.57 -37.45
C PRO A 220 -56.41 39.15 -37.40
N THR A 221 -57.56 39.11 -36.71
CA THR A 221 -58.82 38.37 -36.99
C THR A 221 -58.98 36.86 -36.71
N THR A 222 -59.75 36.55 -35.63
CA THR A 222 -61.00 35.72 -35.54
C THR A 222 -61.08 34.40 -36.34
N GLN A 223 -61.48 33.19 -35.89
CA GLN A 223 -62.30 32.61 -34.78
C GLN A 223 -62.29 31.03 -35.01
N PRO A 224 -63.00 30.13 -34.27
CA PRO A 224 -62.76 29.48 -32.96
C PRO A 224 -62.83 27.90 -32.99
N PRO A 225 -63.21 27.16 -31.90
CA PRO A 225 -62.32 26.34 -31.08
C PRO A 225 -62.65 24.82 -31.10
N ALA A 226 -61.80 24.01 -30.45
CA ALA A 226 -62.00 22.64 -29.88
C ALA A 226 -60.72 21.81 -30.11
N GLN A 227 -60.22 20.92 -29.24
CA GLN A 227 -60.68 20.31 -27.99
C GLN A 227 -59.45 19.64 -27.32
N SER A 228 -59.64 19.29 -26.05
CA SER A 228 -58.74 18.72 -25.04
C SER A 228 -58.05 17.36 -25.31
N GLU A 229 -56.76 17.28 -24.93
CA GLU A 229 -56.00 16.20 -24.22
C GLU A 229 -55.93 14.74 -24.75
N PRO A 230 -55.03 13.84 -24.27
CA PRO A 230 -53.91 13.96 -23.29
C PRO A 230 -52.53 13.36 -23.71
N VAL A 231 -51.54 13.68 -22.88
CA VAL A 231 -50.32 12.95 -22.42
C VAL A 231 -50.02 11.54 -22.98
N SER A 232 -48.76 11.34 -23.45
CA SER A 232 -47.98 10.12 -23.24
C SER A 232 -46.47 10.41 -23.39
N THR A 233 -45.69 10.11 -22.36
CA THR A 233 -44.21 9.99 -22.36
C THR A 233 -43.80 8.55 -22.77
N PRO A 234 -42.52 8.15 -22.71
CA PRO A 234 -41.48 8.42 -23.69
C PRO A 234 -40.90 7.11 -24.28
N SER A 235 -40.14 7.20 -25.38
CA SER A 235 -39.23 6.10 -25.78
C SER A 235 -37.95 6.67 -26.41
N GLU A 236 -36.87 6.37 -25.71
CA GLU A 236 -35.45 6.37 -26.04
C GLU A 236 -35.11 6.20 -27.54
N PRO A 237 -34.16 6.97 -28.09
CA PRO A 237 -33.43 6.57 -29.28
C PRO A 237 -32.01 6.11 -28.92
N SER A 238 -31.75 4.87 -29.33
CA SER A 238 -30.47 4.19 -29.45
C SER A 238 -29.36 5.05 -30.08
N ASN A 239 -28.21 5.00 -29.43
CA ASN A 239 -26.91 5.55 -29.80
C ASN A 239 -26.43 5.03 -31.19
N PRO A 240 -25.99 5.88 -32.14
CA PRO A 240 -25.30 5.42 -33.32
C PRO A 240 -23.79 5.30 -33.07
N VAL A 241 -23.25 4.12 -33.39
CA VAL A 241 -21.83 3.79 -33.42
C VAL A 241 -21.13 4.68 -34.46
N VAL A 242 -20.17 5.50 -34.01
CA VAL A 242 -19.26 6.27 -34.87
C VAL A 242 -17.94 5.50 -34.96
N THR A 243 -17.63 4.98 -36.15
CA THR A 243 -16.31 4.44 -36.50
C THR A 243 -15.38 5.58 -36.87
N VAL A 244 -14.29 5.75 -36.11
CA VAL A 244 -13.19 6.69 -36.39
C VAL A 244 -12.16 6.01 -37.30
N PRO A 245 -11.70 6.63 -38.41
CA PRO A 245 -10.59 6.12 -39.19
C PRO A 245 -9.25 6.48 -38.54
N THR A 246 -8.33 5.52 -38.48
CA THR A 246 -6.93 5.68 -38.06
C THR A 246 -6.17 6.53 -39.08
N GLY A 247 -5.65 7.67 -38.65
CA GLY A 247 -4.71 8.51 -39.39
C GLY A 247 -3.44 8.68 -38.56
N ASP A 248 -2.35 8.15 -39.07
CA ASP A 248 -1.00 8.29 -38.52
C ASP A 248 -0.57 9.76 -38.56
N VAL A 249 -0.22 10.34 -37.41
CA VAL A 249 0.43 11.65 -37.31
C VAL A 249 1.90 11.41 -36.98
N VAL A 250 2.76 11.60 -37.98
CA VAL A 250 4.20 11.74 -37.80
C VAL A 250 4.43 13.17 -37.30
N VAL A 251 4.91 13.31 -36.07
CA VAL A 251 5.38 14.61 -35.55
C VAL A 251 6.89 14.67 -35.78
N GLU A 252 7.31 15.59 -36.64
CA GLU A 252 8.70 16.01 -36.78
C GLU A 252 9.06 16.94 -35.61
N GLU A 253 10.19 16.66 -34.94
CA GLU A 253 10.78 17.55 -33.93
C GLU A 253 11.42 18.79 -34.59
N PRO A 254 11.23 20.01 -34.05
CA PRO A 254 12.04 21.16 -34.44
C PRO A 254 13.29 21.26 -33.56
N ALA A 255 14.42 21.41 -34.23
CA ALA A 255 15.73 21.71 -33.65
C ALA A 255 15.73 22.99 -32.80
N THR A 256 16.36 22.94 -31.63
CA THR A 256 16.69 24.12 -30.82
C THR A 256 18.18 24.44 -30.95
N GLU A 257 18.46 25.70 -31.30
CA GLU A 257 19.79 26.29 -31.45
C GLU A 257 20.58 26.33 -30.13
N GLU A 258 21.86 25.92 -30.19
CA GLU A 258 22.81 26.03 -29.07
C GLU A 258 23.29 27.47 -28.86
N LEU A 259 23.10 27.99 -27.64
CA LEU A 259 23.74 29.20 -27.15
C LEU A 259 25.07 28.82 -26.47
N VAL A 260 26.18 29.04 -27.19
CA VAL A 260 27.53 28.77 -26.71
C VAL A 260 27.93 29.80 -25.64
N VAL A 261 28.10 29.33 -24.40
CA VAL A 261 28.80 30.08 -23.34
C VAL A 261 30.10 29.35 -23.06
N GLU A 262 31.22 29.97 -23.45
CA GLU A 262 32.58 29.47 -23.19
C GLU A 262 32.91 29.59 -21.69
N ILE A 263 33.11 28.45 -21.02
CA ILE A 263 33.73 28.33 -19.69
C ILE A 263 35.09 27.64 -19.88
N PRO A 264 36.20 28.15 -19.30
CA PRO A 264 37.53 27.72 -19.68
C PRO A 264 37.92 26.35 -19.10
N GLU A 265 38.49 25.54 -20.00
CA GLU A 265 39.40 24.40 -19.82
C GLU A 265 39.81 24.06 -18.37
N GLU A 266 39.20 23.01 -17.82
CA GLU A 266 39.73 22.28 -16.66
C GLU A 266 40.20 20.88 -17.10
N THR A 267 41.21 20.42 -16.38
CA THR A 267 42.26 19.49 -16.75
C THR A 267 41.85 18.08 -17.19
N ALA A 268 42.76 17.47 -17.98
CA ALA A 268 42.80 16.10 -18.48
C ALA A 268 42.24 15.01 -17.53
N PRO A 269 41.67 13.91 -18.09
CA PRO A 269 40.88 12.94 -17.34
C PRO A 269 41.75 12.11 -16.41
N ALA A 270 41.31 11.99 -15.16
CA ALA A 270 41.75 10.93 -14.26
C ALA A 270 41.33 9.57 -14.88
N GLU A 271 42.23 8.59 -14.84
CA GLU A 271 41.95 7.22 -15.27
C GLU A 271 40.74 6.66 -14.51
N LYS A 272 39.73 6.20 -15.25
CA LYS A 272 38.51 5.54 -14.71
C LYS A 272 38.93 4.40 -13.77
N PRO A 273 38.58 4.46 -12.47
CA PRO A 273 38.85 3.34 -11.58
C PRO A 273 38.00 2.13 -11.99
N ALA A 274 38.52 0.94 -11.73
CA ALA A 274 37.91 -0.33 -12.14
C ALA A 274 36.47 -0.44 -11.60
N ALA A 275 35.53 -0.79 -12.48
CA ALA A 275 34.12 -0.98 -12.14
C ALA A 275 33.97 -1.98 -10.98
N VAL A 276 33.37 -1.54 -9.89
CA VAL A 276 33.01 -2.40 -8.77
C VAL A 276 31.79 -3.19 -9.19
N LYS A 277 31.83 -4.52 -9.03
CA LYS A 277 30.72 -5.38 -9.41
C LYS A 277 29.55 -5.10 -8.46
N GLY A 278 28.38 -4.75 -8.99
CA GLY A 278 27.22 -4.34 -8.20
C GLY A 278 27.00 -2.82 -8.10
N ASP A 279 27.90 -2.00 -8.67
CA ASP A 279 27.69 -0.56 -8.86
C ASP A 279 26.94 -0.35 -10.18
N PHE A 280 25.60 -0.33 -10.11
CA PHE A 280 24.70 -0.18 -11.25
C PHE A 280 24.38 1.30 -11.55
N THR A 281 24.77 2.20 -10.65
CA THR A 281 24.64 3.66 -10.80
C THR A 281 25.89 4.30 -11.40
N GLU A 282 26.98 3.53 -11.54
CA GLU A 282 28.31 3.96 -11.96
C GLU A 282 28.87 5.12 -11.11
N ASP A 283 28.42 5.24 -9.86
CA ASP A 283 28.80 6.33 -8.97
C ASP A 283 30.06 6.01 -8.12
N GLY A 284 30.58 4.80 -8.26
CA GLY A 284 31.76 4.29 -7.57
C GLY A 284 31.46 3.63 -6.22
N LYS A 285 30.20 3.45 -5.86
CA LYS A 285 29.73 2.80 -4.63
C LYS A 285 28.69 1.74 -4.95
N VAL A 286 28.48 0.86 -3.97
CA VAL A 286 27.41 -0.13 -3.99
C VAL A 286 26.53 0.15 -2.78
N ASP A 287 25.40 0.81 -2.99
CA ASP A 287 24.48 1.18 -1.91
C ASP A 287 23.00 0.98 -2.28
N TYR A 288 22.10 1.67 -1.57
CA TYR A 288 20.65 1.50 -1.74
C TYR A 288 20.18 1.94 -3.13
N ASP A 289 20.86 2.89 -3.77
CA ASP A 289 20.48 3.34 -5.11
C ASP A 289 20.76 2.24 -6.16
N ASP A 290 21.80 1.44 -5.96
CA ASP A 290 22.08 0.23 -6.76
C ASP A 290 21.10 -0.90 -6.44
N PHE A 291 20.71 -1.04 -5.18
CA PHE A 291 19.73 -2.05 -4.76
C PHE A 291 18.37 -1.84 -5.43
N PHE A 292 17.87 -0.61 -5.49
CA PHE A 292 16.59 -0.34 -6.15
C PHE A 292 16.63 -0.65 -7.65
N LYS A 293 17.75 -0.35 -8.31
CA LYS A 293 17.95 -0.77 -9.71
C LYS A 293 17.98 -2.29 -9.86
N PHE A 294 18.70 -2.98 -8.99
CA PHE A 294 18.74 -4.46 -9.01
C PHE A 294 17.34 -5.06 -8.83
N ALA A 295 16.56 -4.55 -7.88
CA ALA A 295 15.21 -5.03 -7.59
C ALA A 295 14.25 -4.90 -8.78
N ASP A 296 14.38 -3.84 -9.59
CA ASP A 296 13.57 -3.63 -10.79
C ASP A 296 13.78 -4.73 -11.86
N TYR A 297 14.95 -5.37 -11.86
CA TYR A 297 15.33 -6.43 -12.81
C TYR A 297 15.35 -7.83 -12.19
N PHE A 298 14.93 -7.98 -10.94
CA PHE A 298 14.84 -9.27 -10.28
C PHE A 298 13.83 -10.19 -10.99
N GLY A 299 14.23 -11.42 -11.28
CA GLY A 299 13.45 -12.40 -12.05
C GLY A 299 13.49 -12.17 -13.57
N THR A 300 14.45 -11.39 -14.07
CA THR A 300 14.68 -11.21 -15.52
C THR A 300 15.93 -11.95 -15.98
N ASN A 301 16.24 -11.87 -17.28
CA ASN A 301 17.41 -12.49 -17.92
C ASN A 301 18.42 -11.42 -18.35
N ASN A 302 18.51 -10.33 -17.58
CA ASN A 302 19.33 -9.19 -17.95
C ASN A 302 20.80 -9.45 -17.57
N GLU A 303 21.65 -9.60 -18.58
CA GLU A 303 23.09 -9.86 -18.44
C GLU A 303 23.86 -8.82 -17.61
N GLU A 304 23.32 -7.61 -17.45
CA GLU A 304 23.94 -6.55 -16.64
C GLU A 304 23.74 -6.75 -15.14
N TYR A 305 22.62 -7.36 -14.75
CA TYR A 305 22.23 -7.60 -13.35
C TYR A 305 22.44 -9.06 -12.92
N ASP A 306 22.73 -9.94 -13.89
CA ASP A 306 23.19 -11.32 -13.70
C ASP A 306 24.68 -11.30 -13.31
N LEU A 307 24.92 -11.29 -12.00
CA LEU A 307 26.25 -11.19 -11.42
C LEU A 307 26.98 -12.53 -11.53
N ASP A 308 26.32 -13.66 -11.39
CA ASP A 308 26.99 -14.97 -11.42
C ASP A 308 27.15 -15.59 -12.82
N ASN A 309 26.52 -14.97 -13.82
CA ASN A 309 26.47 -15.32 -15.25
C ASN A 309 25.79 -16.66 -15.53
N ASP A 310 24.76 -17.01 -14.77
CA ASP A 310 23.96 -18.23 -14.98
C ASP A 310 22.77 -18.05 -15.93
N GLY A 311 22.45 -16.80 -16.30
CA GLY A 311 21.45 -16.43 -17.29
C GLY A 311 20.11 -15.95 -16.72
N ASP A 312 19.96 -15.93 -15.39
CA ASP A 312 18.82 -15.38 -14.67
C ASP A 312 19.30 -14.33 -13.64
N VAL A 313 18.41 -13.43 -13.20
CA VAL A 313 18.69 -12.46 -12.13
C VAL A 313 17.89 -12.89 -10.91
N ASP A 314 18.52 -13.55 -9.95
CA ASP A 314 17.80 -14.12 -8.81
C ASP A 314 18.52 -13.98 -7.46
N TYR A 315 18.19 -14.84 -6.49
CA TYR A 315 18.74 -14.77 -5.14
C TYR A 315 20.25 -15.07 -5.12
N ASP A 316 20.77 -15.86 -6.05
CA ASP A 316 22.19 -16.15 -6.13
C ASP A 316 22.98 -14.88 -6.52
N ASP A 317 22.43 -14.04 -7.41
CA ASP A 317 22.95 -12.71 -7.71
C ASP A 317 22.81 -11.73 -6.54
N PHE A 318 21.68 -11.78 -5.84
CA PHE A 318 21.46 -10.94 -4.66
C PHE A 318 22.52 -11.18 -3.58
N PHE A 319 22.93 -12.43 -3.36
CA PHE A 319 24.00 -12.73 -2.40
C PHE A 319 25.34 -12.13 -2.85
N LEU A 320 25.65 -12.18 -4.15
CA LEU A 320 26.85 -11.55 -4.70
C LEU A 320 26.82 -10.02 -4.60
N PHE A 321 25.66 -9.42 -4.81
CA PHE A 321 25.45 -7.99 -4.59
C PHE A 321 25.66 -7.62 -3.11
N SER A 322 25.06 -8.39 -2.19
CA SER A 322 25.15 -8.14 -0.75
C SER A 322 26.59 -8.21 -0.21
N ASP A 323 27.43 -9.07 -0.78
CA ASP A 323 28.85 -9.18 -0.45
C ASP A 323 29.65 -7.91 -0.79
N GLN A 324 29.16 -7.12 -1.76
CA GLN A 324 29.76 -5.84 -2.16
C GLN A 324 29.05 -4.63 -1.56
N PHE A 325 27.95 -4.82 -0.84
CA PHE A 325 27.17 -3.72 -0.29
C PHE A 325 28.00 -2.89 0.72
N GLY A 326 28.01 -1.57 0.53
CA GLY A 326 28.84 -0.65 1.30
C GLY A 326 30.32 -0.61 0.87
N THR A 327 30.69 -1.30 -0.21
CA THR A 327 32.00 -1.10 -0.84
C THR A 327 31.96 0.09 -1.80
N GLY A 328 33.08 0.78 -1.92
CA GLY A 328 33.19 1.94 -2.81
C GLY A 328 34.55 2.61 -2.73
N ILE A 329 34.90 3.32 -3.79
CA ILE A 329 36.10 4.16 -3.85
C ILE A 329 35.74 5.57 -3.41
N ASN A 330 36.40 6.08 -2.37
CA ASN A 330 36.30 7.49 -1.96
C ASN A 330 37.06 8.41 -2.91
#